data_AF-A0A1Y1HMB2-F1
#
_entry.id   AF-A0A1Y1HMB2-F1
#
_cell.length_a   1.000
_cell.length_b   1.000
_cell.length_c   1.000
_cell.angle_alpha   90.00
_cell.angle_beta   90.00
_cell.angle_gamma   90.00
#
_symmetry.space_group_name_H-M   'P 1'
#
loop_
_entity.id
_entity.type
_entity.pdbx_description
1 polymer ?
#
loop_
_entity_poly.entity_id
_entity_poly.type
_entity_poly.pdbx_seq_one_letter_code
_entity_poly.pdbx_strand_id
1 'polypeptide(L)'
;MARWLAARGENWLLVEGPMLPRDHPTLGRGLFTSKAVNRGESLVEVSRGLIATPQSLAEELRDALPDDVTDWGRMAVFLTLERRRGGKSEWAPYVQAMPPLEELDSTVFWSDSELALLRGSNLADVTRERRRMMAAEYDALRPVMQSRPDLFDLVPLSESEFQHGYALVCSRAWMIEDLDHISMIPFVDFFNHDGGSISHLSYDKEAGLAYIDADRDYEPGEQVLISYGDAPNATLALDFGFTLAENQHDQRAVWMPLPTADPLKPRKAELLRAAFDLQATTGGDPDGGAWFTLKESKSGAAGRGEGIPRRLQAFQRVVSATSAELDQMEAATKRGKRLASRGSLTADREAEALLALLVRLEDMYDTCREQEARLAELLRGGESPRNGLLGNDALKAESLEFDGDVDAGALGLHRSVAGEGHKNEDGGSSGSRRKADNSVTAKSTRSSEHVLSDDSVGLDGEKVARRRVQMAYDVLRGEARVLRSAVAWLRPRSTGGGFEHLLYSGRGLASMTR
;
A
#
# COMPACT_ATOMS: atom_id res chain seq x y z
N MET A 1 -11.31 26.96 6.94
CA MET A 1 -11.24 25.82 7.86
C MET A 1 -11.68 26.16 9.28
N ALA A 2 -10.96 26.99 10.05
CA ALA A 2 -11.28 27.22 11.47
C ALA A 2 -12.74 27.60 11.78
N ARG A 3 -13.31 28.60 11.11
CA ARG A 3 -14.73 28.97 11.29
C ARG A 3 -15.71 27.84 10.95
N TRP A 4 -15.35 26.99 10.01
CA TRP A 4 -16.16 25.87 9.57
C TRP A 4 -16.15 24.74 10.60
N LEU A 5 -14.98 24.42 11.16
CA LEU A 5 -14.85 23.49 12.29
C LEU A 5 -15.66 23.97 13.50
N ALA A 6 -15.55 25.26 13.87
CA ALA A 6 -16.32 25.84 14.97
C ALA A 6 -17.84 25.71 14.77
N ALA A 7 -18.32 25.97 13.54
CA ALA A 7 -19.74 25.87 13.20
C ALA A 7 -20.28 24.43 13.30
N ARG A 8 -19.40 23.42 13.22
CA ARG A 8 -19.72 22.00 13.37
C ARG A 8 -19.51 21.48 14.80
N GLY A 9 -19.24 22.37 15.76
CA GLY A 9 -19.04 22.00 17.16
C GLY A 9 -17.60 21.61 17.51
N GLU A 10 -16.67 21.65 16.55
CA GLU A 10 -15.28 21.22 16.71
C GLU A 10 -14.40 22.35 17.31
N ASN A 11 -14.92 23.07 18.30
CA ASN A 11 -14.22 24.20 18.94
C ASN A 11 -12.97 23.73 19.68
N TRP A 12 -12.97 22.49 20.17
CA TRP A 12 -11.82 21.88 20.83
C TRP A 12 -10.58 21.98 19.93
N LEU A 13 -10.66 21.66 18.64
CA LEU A 13 -9.55 21.75 17.68
C LEU A 13 -8.92 23.14 17.56
N LEU A 14 -9.70 24.19 17.86
CA LEU A 14 -9.31 25.58 17.62
C LEU A 14 -8.78 26.29 18.86
N VAL A 15 -9.25 25.88 20.04
CA VAL A 15 -9.00 26.58 21.31
C VAL A 15 -8.10 25.76 22.23
N GLU A 16 -8.34 24.44 22.29
CA GLU A 16 -7.71 23.55 23.28
C GLU A 16 -6.74 22.56 22.65
N GLY A 17 -7.05 22.13 21.43
CA GLY A 17 -6.31 21.15 20.65
C GLY A 17 -4.87 21.60 20.40
N PRO A 18 -3.89 20.69 20.53
CA PRO A 18 -2.49 21.03 20.36
C PRO A 18 -2.08 21.20 18.88
N MET A 19 -2.93 20.88 17.91
CA MET A 19 -2.53 20.77 16.50
C MET A 19 -2.78 22.04 15.67
N LEU A 20 -1.81 22.41 14.86
CA LEU A 20 -1.90 23.50 13.88
C LEU A 20 -1.43 23.03 12.49
N PRO A 21 -2.21 23.28 11.42
CA PRO A 21 -1.78 22.97 10.08
C PRO A 21 -0.66 23.92 9.63
N ARG A 22 0.40 23.37 9.05
CA ARG A 22 1.49 24.12 8.39
C ARG A 22 1.99 23.36 7.17
N ASP A 23 2.59 24.06 6.23
CA ASP A 23 3.22 23.43 5.08
C ASP A 23 4.64 22.96 5.45
N HIS A 24 4.92 21.69 5.19
CA HIS A 24 6.23 21.06 5.32
C HIS A 24 6.93 21.07 3.95
N PRO A 25 8.24 21.41 3.87
CA PRO A 25 8.94 21.56 2.58
C PRO A 25 8.90 20.32 1.68
N THR A 26 8.80 19.12 2.25
CA THR A 26 8.84 17.85 1.50
C THR A 26 7.60 16.98 1.63
N LEU A 27 6.78 17.18 2.67
CA LEU A 27 5.63 16.31 2.96
C LEU A 27 4.30 17.00 2.64
N GLY A 28 4.33 18.19 2.06
CA GLY A 28 3.15 19.01 1.88
C GLY A 28 2.57 19.47 3.21
N ARG A 29 1.25 19.64 3.29
CA ARG A 29 0.59 20.08 4.52
C ARG A 29 0.68 19.00 5.61
N GLY A 30 1.09 19.40 6.81
CA GLY A 30 1.19 18.56 8.00
C GLY A 30 0.54 19.22 9.22
N LEU A 31 0.39 18.45 10.31
CA LEU A 31 -0.02 18.97 11.62
C LEU A 31 1.18 19.08 12.57
N PHE A 32 1.26 20.23 13.24
CA PHE A 32 2.35 20.58 14.14
C PHE A 32 1.82 20.97 15.51
N THR A 33 2.57 20.66 16.56
CA THR A 33 2.24 21.08 17.92
C THR A 33 2.27 22.61 18.08
N SER A 34 1.28 23.16 18.76
CA SER A 34 1.19 24.56 19.18
C SER A 34 1.76 24.79 20.58
N LYS A 35 1.83 23.73 21.38
CA LYS A 35 2.30 23.65 22.77
C LYS A 35 2.95 22.28 23.00
N ALA A 36 3.62 22.12 24.14
CA ALA A 36 4.12 20.80 24.52
C ALA A 36 2.95 19.82 24.71
N VAL A 37 3.14 18.57 24.30
CA VAL A 37 2.18 17.47 24.42
C VAL A 37 2.90 16.30 25.05
N ASN A 38 2.34 15.75 26.13
CA ASN A 38 2.90 14.55 26.75
C ASN A 38 2.38 13.29 26.07
N ARG A 39 3.15 12.21 26.12
CA ARG A 39 2.71 10.89 25.68
C ARG A 39 1.37 10.50 26.34
N GLY A 40 0.45 10.00 25.53
CA GLY A 40 -0.90 9.60 25.93
C GLY A 40 -1.91 10.76 26.00
N GLU A 41 -1.48 12.00 25.79
CA GLU A 41 -2.42 13.10 25.58
C GLU A 41 -3.04 13.05 24.19
N SER A 42 -4.31 13.44 24.10
CA SER A 42 -5.05 13.52 22.86
C SER A 42 -4.47 14.61 21.95
N LEU A 43 -4.08 14.21 20.74
CA LEU A 43 -3.61 15.09 19.67
C LEU A 43 -4.77 15.68 18.88
N VAL A 44 -5.80 14.86 18.64
CA VAL A 44 -6.98 15.25 17.88
C VAL A 44 -8.21 14.51 18.39
N GLU A 45 -9.36 15.19 18.44
CA GLU A 45 -10.69 14.64 18.70
C GLU A 45 -11.67 15.30 17.74
N VAL A 46 -12.44 14.49 17.03
CA VAL A 46 -13.48 14.98 16.11
C VAL A 46 -14.76 14.17 16.25
N SER A 47 -15.90 14.85 16.16
CA SER A 47 -17.20 14.20 16.24
C SER A 47 -17.56 13.45 14.95
N ARG A 48 -18.42 12.43 15.08
CA ARG A 48 -19.02 11.72 13.95
C ARG A 48 -19.63 12.67 12.90
N GLY A 49 -20.15 13.83 13.31
CA GLY A 49 -20.75 14.81 12.41
C GLY A 49 -19.75 15.50 11.46
N LEU A 50 -18.45 15.43 11.75
CA LEU A 50 -17.40 15.92 10.85
C LEU A 50 -16.98 14.87 9.81
N ILE A 51 -17.23 13.59 10.07
CA ILE A 51 -16.76 12.46 9.25
C ILE A 51 -17.61 12.35 7.98
N ALA A 52 -16.97 12.42 6.81
CA ALA A 52 -17.62 12.20 5.53
C ALA A 52 -17.53 10.71 5.13
N THR A 53 -18.65 10.16 4.71
CA THR A 53 -18.86 8.75 4.32
C THR A 53 -19.73 8.70 3.06
N PRO A 54 -19.90 7.55 2.39
CA PRO A 54 -20.82 7.43 1.25
C PRO A 54 -22.25 7.92 1.57
N GLN A 55 -22.66 7.90 2.84
CA GLN A 55 -23.94 8.42 3.33
C GLN A 55 -24.02 9.95 3.30
N SER A 56 -22.92 10.63 3.06
CA SER A 56 -22.86 12.10 2.89
C SER A 56 -23.33 12.54 1.51
N LEU A 57 -23.50 11.63 0.56
CA LEU A 57 -24.19 11.89 -0.71
C LEU A 57 -25.68 12.17 -0.46
N ALA A 58 -26.29 12.99 -1.31
CA ALA A 58 -27.74 13.16 -1.34
C ALA A 58 -28.42 11.80 -1.57
N GLU A 59 -29.53 11.55 -0.88
CA GLU A 59 -30.24 10.27 -0.88
C GLU A 59 -30.61 9.83 -2.31
N GLU A 60 -31.12 10.74 -3.13
CA GLU A 60 -31.51 10.46 -4.51
C GLU A 60 -30.33 10.06 -5.39
N LEU A 61 -29.13 10.60 -5.12
CA LEU A 61 -27.92 10.22 -5.82
C LEU A 61 -27.40 8.87 -5.33
N ARG A 62 -27.36 8.66 -4.01
CA ARG A 62 -26.94 7.39 -3.42
C ARG A 62 -27.76 6.22 -3.96
N ASP A 63 -29.07 6.39 -4.05
CA ASP A 63 -30.02 5.37 -4.52
C ASP A 63 -29.95 5.16 -6.05
N ALA A 64 -29.50 6.16 -6.81
CA ALA A 64 -29.33 6.06 -8.26
C ALA A 64 -28.01 5.40 -8.68
N LEU A 65 -27.00 5.38 -7.80
CA LEU A 65 -25.69 4.79 -8.08
C LEU A 65 -25.74 3.26 -7.97
N PRO A 66 -25.26 2.51 -8.99
CA PRO A 66 -25.26 1.05 -8.96
C PRO A 66 -24.26 0.49 -7.95
N ASP A 67 -24.44 -0.78 -7.56
CA ASP A 67 -23.56 -1.47 -6.60
C ASP A 67 -22.12 -1.63 -7.13
N ASP A 68 -21.94 -1.65 -8.46
CA ASP A 68 -20.62 -1.65 -9.11
C ASP A 68 -19.79 -0.39 -8.80
N VAL A 69 -20.43 0.69 -8.33
CA VAL A 69 -19.73 1.88 -7.82
C VAL A 69 -19.52 1.67 -6.32
N THR A 70 -18.27 1.37 -5.97
CA THR A 70 -17.85 1.04 -4.61
C THR A 70 -17.94 2.26 -3.69
N ASP A 71 -17.74 2.07 -2.39
CA ASP A 71 -17.65 3.19 -1.45
C ASP A 71 -16.56 4.21 -1.84
N TRP A 72 -15.46 3.77 -2.46
CA TRP A 72 -14.41 4.66 -2.99
C TRP A 72 -14.94 5.51 -4.14
N GLY A 73 -15.62 4.89 -5.11
CA GLY A 73 -16.27 5.61 -6.21
C GLY A 73 -17.35 6.59 -5.72
N ARG A 74 -18.16 6.19 -4.73
CA ARG A 74 -19.18 7.04 -4.11
C ARG A 74 -18.55 8.25 -3.42
N MET A 75 -17.48 8.06 -2.67
CA MET A 75 -16.73 9.15 -2.04
C MET A 75 -16.03 10.05 -3.07
N ALA A 76 -15.52 9.50 -4.17
CA ALA A 76 -14.95 10.27 -5.26
C ALA A 76 -16.01 11.20 -5.90
N VAL A 77 -17.22 10.68 -6.15
CA VAL A 77 -18.37 11.47 -6.62
C VAL A 77 -18.71 12.58 -5.62
N PHE A 78 -18.78 12.26 -4.33
CA PHE A 78 -19.05 13.24 -3.26
C PHE A 78 -18.03 14.39 -3.29
N LEU A 79 -16.73 14.08 -3.24
CA LEU A 79 -15.67 15.09 -3.26
C LEU A 79 -15.75 15.99 -4.50
N THR A 80 -15.98 15.39 -5.67
CA THR A 80 -15.99 16.13 -6.93
C THR A 80 -17.18 17.06 -7.04
N LEU A 81 -18.38 16.61 -6.63
CA LEU A 81 -19.57 17.48 -6.61
C LEU A 81 -19.43 18.62 -5.59
N GLU A 82 -18.96 18.33 -4.38
CA GLU A 82 -18.69 19.37 -3.38
C GLU A 82 -17.65 20.38 -3.85
N ARG A 83 -16.62 19.94 -4.60
CA ARG A 83 -15.64 20.84 -5.22
C ARG A 83 -16.28 21.75 -6.26
N ARG A 84 -17.10 21.21 -7.17
CA ARG A 84 -17.78 21.97 -8.24
C ARG A 84 -18.74 23.02 -7.70
N ARG A 85 -19.43 22.72 -6.61
CA ARG A 85 -20.31 23.66 -5.90
C ARG A 85 -19.56 24.88 -5.35
N GLY A 86 -18.24 24.78 -5.19
CA GLY A 86 -17.38 25.89 -4.78
C GLY A 86 -17.86 26.50 -3.48
N GLY A 87 -17.96 27.83 -3.40
CA GLY A 87 -18.42 28.53 -2.19
C GLY A 87 -19.86 28.23 -1.74
N LYS A 88 -20.66 27.51 -2.55
CA LYS A 88 -22.01 27.05 -2.16
C LYS A 88 -21.99 25.73 -1.38
N SER A 89 -20.89 24.98 -1.46
CA SER A 89 -20.72 23.74 -0.71
C SER A 89 -20.45 24.06 0.76
N GLU A 90 -21.15 23.36 1.65
CA GLU A 90 -20.83 23.40 3.08
C GLU A 90 -19.46 22.78 3.36
N TRP A 91 -18.99 21.85 2.51
CA TRP A 91 -17.70 21.19 2.61
C TRP A 91 -16.55 21.95 1.93
N ALA A 92 -16.84 23.09 1.30
CA ALA A 92 -15.85 23.88 0.56
C ALA A 92 -14.55 24.14 1.34
N PRO A 93 -14.58 24.51 2.66
CA PRO A 93 -13.35 24.74 3.41
C PRO A 93 -12.43 23.53 3.55
N TYR A 94 -12.99 22.31 3.45
CA TYR A 94 -12.26 21.04 3.48
C TYR A 94 -11.83 20.61 2.08
N VAL A 95 -12.76 20.58 1.13
CA VAL A 95 -12.48 20.11 -0.23
C VAL A 95 -11.49 21.02 -0.99
N GLN A 96 -11.49 22.34 -0.69
CA GLN A 96 -10.51 23.28 -1.23
C GLN A 96 -9.13 23.19 -0.54
N ALA A 97 -9.03 22.54 0.61
CA ALA A 97 -7.77 22.36 1.33
C ALA A 97 -6.96 21.16 0.78
N MET A 98 -7.61 20.28 0.03
CA MET A 98 -7.01 19.11 -0.62
C MET A 98 -6.06 19.50 -1.77
N PRO A 99 -5.02 18.69 -2.04
CA PRO A 99 -4.11 18.95 -3.13
C PRO A 99 -4.81 18.88 -4.50
N PRO A 100 -4.43 19.76 -5.45
CA PRO A 100 -4.84 19.65 -6.84
C PRO A 100 -4.22 18.41 -7.50
N LEU A 101 -4.72 18.03 -8.68
CA LEU A 101 -4.30 16.80 -9.37
C LEU A 101 -2.80 16.81 -9.70
N GLU A 102 -2.25 17.97 -10.05
CA GLU A 102 -0.86 18.16 -10.44
C GLU A 102 0.14 17.95 -9.28
N GLU A 103 -0.35 17.99 -8.04
CA GLU A 103 0.43 17.72 -6.82
C GLU A 103 0.35 16.25 -6.38
N LEU A 104 -0.41 15.40 -7.09
CA LEU A 104 -0.50 13.97 -6.78
C LEU A 104 0.58 13.18 -7.52
N ASP A 105 1.29 12.33 -6.77
CA ASP A 105 2.34 11.45 -7.31
C ASP A 105 2.02 9.96 -7.23
N SER A 106 0.76 9.62 -6.91
CA SER A 106 0.25 8.25 -7.01
C SER A 106 0.61 7.65 -8.38
N THR A 107 1.06 6.39 -8.39
CA THR A 107 1.45 5.71 -9.64
C THR A 107 0.31 5.61 -10.64
N VAL A 108 -0.96 5.73 -10.22
CA VAL A 108 -2.10 5.75 -11.16
C VAL A 108 -2.02 6.91 -12.16
N PHE A 109 -1.26 7.96 -11.88
CA PHE A 109 -1.04 9.11 -12.77
C PHE A 109 0.30 9.09 -13.52
N TRP A 110 1.07 8.01 -13.41
CA TRP A 110 2.36 7.89 -14.10
C TRP A 110 2.18 7.53 -15.59
N SER A 111 3.01 8.05 -16.48
CA SER A 111 3.06 7.59 -17.87
C SER A 111 3.53 6.12 -17.96
N ASP A 112 3.36 5.48 -19.12
CA ASP A 112 3.91 4.14 -19.33
C ASP A 112 5.45 4.12 -19.27
N SER A 113 6.12 5.21 -19.67
CA SER A 113 7.57 5.39 -19.53
C SER A 113 8.00 5.50 -18.07
N GLU A 114 7.22 6.20 -17.23
CA GLU A 114 7.43 6.25 -15.79
C GLU A 114 7.17 4.89 -15.13
N LEU A 115 6.12 4.16 -15.53
CA LEU A 115 5.88 2.80 -15.03
C LEU A 115 6.98 1.81 -15.43
N ALA A 116 7.67 2.04 -16.55
CA ALA A 116 8.83 1.23 -16.95
C ALA A 116 10.03 1.38 -15.98
N LEU A 117 10.06 2.43 -15.15
CA LEU A 117 11.05 2.57 -14.08
C LEU A 117 10.92 1.45 -13.03
N LEU A 118 9.74 0.86 -12.87
CA LEU A 118 9.42 -0.18 -11.90
C LEU A 118 9.77 -1.60 -12.40
N ARG A 119 10.60 -1.75 -13.44
CA ARG A 119 11.04 -3.06 -13.95
C ARG A 119 11.62 -3.91 -12.80
N GLY A 120 11.01 -5.07 -12.57
CA GLY A 120 11.37 -5.98 -11.47
C GLY A 120 10.39 -5.97 -10.30
N SER A 121 9.53 -4.96 -10.19
CA SER A 121 8.41 -4.90 -9.22
C SER A 121 7.08 -5.28 -9.87
N ASN A 122 6.12 -5.77 -9.07
CA ASN A 122 4.74 -5.93 -9.53
C ASN A 122 3.95 -4.62 -9.57
N LEU A 123 4.49 -3.53 -9.01
CA LEU A 123 3.75 -2.28 -8.84
C LEU A 123 3.23 -1.72 -10.17
N ALA A 124 3.95 -1.87 -11.28
CA ALA A 124 3.47 -1.42 -12.59
C ALA A 124 2.17 -2.13 -13.01
N ASP A 125 2.08 -3.44 -12.80
CA ASP A 125 0.90 -4.22 -13.17
C ASP A 125 -0.26 -3.97 -12.22
N VAL A 126 0.02 -3.89 -10.91
CA VAL A 126 -0.98 -3.50 -9.89
C VAL A 126 -1.53 -2.10 -10.18
N THR A 127 -0.69 -1.17 -10.64
CA THR A 127 -1.11 0.18 -11.03
C THR A 127 -2.03 0.15 -12.23
N ARG A 128 -1.71 -0.64 -13.26
CA ARG A 128 -2.57 -0.80 -14.44
C ARG A 128 -3.92 -1.40 -14.06
N GLU A 129 -3.92 -2.35 -13.13
CA GLU A 129 -5.16 -2.94 -12.64
C GLU A 129 -6.02 -1.94 -11.87
N ARG A 130 -5.42 -1.15 -10.98
CA ARG A 130 -6.14 -0.05 -10.30
C ARG A 130 -6.76 0.93 -11.30
N ARG A 131 -6.06 1.25 -12.41
CA ARG A 131 -6.63 2.08 -13.49
C ARG A 131 -7.83 1.43 -14.16
N ARG A 132 -7.81 0.12 -14.41
CA ARG A 132 -8.95 -0.61 -14.97
C ARG A 132 -10.15 -0.59 -14.03
N MET A 133 -9.94 -0.84 -12.74
CA MET A 133 -11.00 -0.76 -11.73
C MET A 133 -11.62 0.65 -11.68
N MET A 134 -10.79 1.69 -11.60
CA MET A 134 -11.27 3.09 -11.61
C MET A 134 -12.06 3.43 -12.88
N ALA A 135 -11.59 2.96 -14.05
CA ALA A 135 -12.29 3.15 -15.32
C ALA A 135 -13.63 2.40 -15.34
N ALA A 136 -13.68 1.15 -14.84
CA ALA A 136 -14.92 0.38 -14.75
C ALA A 136 -15.96 1.04 -13.85
N GLU A 137 -15.56 1.55 -12.69
CA GLU A 137 -16.46 2.30 -11.80
C GLU A 137 -16.96 3.60 -12.47
N TYR A 138 -16.08 4.35 -13.15
CA TYR A 138 -16.48 5.53 -13.91
C TYR A 138 -17.46 5.18 -15.05
N ASP A 139 -17.22 4.07 -15.74
CA ASP A 139 -18.07 3.56 -16.80
C ASP A 139 -19.48 3.23 -16.27
N ALA A 140 -19.58 2.67 -15.07
CA ALA A 140 -20.84 2.41 -14.37
C ALA A 140 -21.60 3.69 -13.97
N LEU A 141 -20.91 4.83 -13.79
CA LEU A 141 -21.56 6.12 -13.53
C LEU A 141 -22.24 6.71 -14.78
N ARG A 142 -21.75 6.39 -15.98
CA ARG A 142 -22.20 7.06 -17.22
C ARG A 142 -23.70 6.95 -17.49
N PRO A 143 -24.35 5.77 -17.36
CA PRO A 143 -25.81 5.67 -17.54
C PRO A 143 -26.60 6.53 -16.54
N VAL A 144 -26.12 6.65 -15.31
CA VAL A 144 -26.77 7.48 -14.27
C VAL A 144 -26.62 8.97 -14.61
N MET A 145 -25.42 9.42 -15.00
CA MET A 145 -25.19 10.80 -15.42
C MET A 145 -26.02 11.19 -16.64
N GLN A 146 -26.26 10.25 -17.57
CA GLN A 146 -27.09 10.48 -18.76
C GLN A 146 -28.59 10.54 -18.44
N SER A 147 -29.08 9.66 -17.57
CA SER A 147 -30.50 9.57 -17.24
C SER A 147 -30.95 10.58 -16.18
N ARG A 148 -30.04 11.00 -15.29
CA ARG A 148 -30.28 11.91 -14.16
C ARG A 148 -29.22 13.01 -14.09
N PRO A 149 -29.06 13.85 -15.13
CA PRO A 149 -28.07 14.94 -15.12
C PRO A 149 -28.34 15.96 -14.00
N ASP A 150 -29.57 16.05 -13.52
CA ASP A 150 -29.97 16.88 -12.37
C ASP A 150 -29.18 16.56 -11.10
N LEU A 151 -28.77 15.30 -10.92
CA LEU A 151 -28.00 14.85 -9.76
C LEU A 151 -26.51 15.22 -9.83
N PHE A 152 -26.04 15.70 -10.98
CA PHE A 152 -24.64 16.04 -11.25
C PHE A 152 -24.47 17.51 -11.65
N ASP A 153 -25.32 18.40 -11.12
CA ASP A 153 -25.34 19.83 -11.44
C ASP A 153 -25.48 20.13 -12.96
N LEU A 154 -26.20 19.25 -13.68
CA LEU A 154 -26.45 19.30 -15.13
C LEU A 154 -25.21 19.16 -16.02
N VAL A 155 -24.04 18.88 -15.45
CA VAL A 155 -22.78 18.68 -16.18
C VAL A 155 -22.19 17.32 -15.78
N PRO A 156 -22.03 16.36 -16.70
CA PRO A 156 -21.40 15.08 -16.38
C PRO A 156 -20.02 15.27 -15.74
N LEU A 157 -19.69 14.40 -14.79
CA LEU A 157 -18.33 14.29 -14.25
C LEU A 157 -17.40 13.85 -15.38
N SER A 158 -16.25 14.51 -15.54
CA SER A 158 -15.20 13.97 -16.40
C SER A 158 -14.46 12.85 -15.70
N GLU A 159 -13.85 11.96 -16.49
CA GLU A 159 -13.05 10.86 -15.95
C GLU A 159 -11.87 11.37 -15.11
N SER A 160 -11.21 12.44 -15.55
CA SER A 160 -10.11 13.07 -14.82
C SER A 160 -10.54 13.62 -13.45
N GLU A 161 -11.72 14.26 -13.37
CA GLU A 161 -12.24 14.72 -12.08
C GLU A 161 -12.61 13.54 -11.16
N PHE A 162 -13.16 12.45 -11.71
CA PHE A 162 -13.43 11.24 -10.94
C PHE A 162 -12.14 10.59 -10.43
N GLN A 163 -11.13 10.44 -11.29
CA GLN A 163 -9.82 9.88 -10.93
C GLN A 163 -9.13 10.74 -9.86
N HIS A 164 -9.22 12.07 -9.94
CA HIS A 164 -8.71 12.97 -8.90
C HIS A 164 -9.40 12.73 -7.56
N GLY A 165 -10.74 12.71 -7.55
CA GLY A 165 -11.53 12.40 -6.35
C GLY A 165 -11.15 11.04 -5.76
N TYR A 166 -11.05 10.01 -6.61
CA TYR A 166 -10.73 8.65 -6.19
C TYR A 166 -9.34 8.55 -5.55
N ALA A 167 -8.32 9.18 -6.15
CA ALA A 167 -6.97 9.20 -5.58
C ALA A 167 -6.90 9.96 -4.25
N LEU A 168 -7.68 11.02 -4.08
CA LEU A 168 -7.83 11.70 -2.78
C LEU A 168 -8.47 10.80 -1.73
N VAL A 169 -9.45 9.97 -2.11
CA VAL A 169 -10.06 8.99 -1.20
C VAL A 169 -9.07 7.90 -0.84
N CYS A 170 -8.35 7.31 -1.80
CA CYS A 170 -7.33 6.28 -1.53
C CYS A 170 -6.25 6.75 -0.56
N SER A 171 -5.82 8.00 -0.67
CA SER A 171 -4.74 8.55 0.16
C SER A 171 -5.19 9.02 1.56
N ARG A 172 -6.50 9.17 1.82
CA ARG A 172 -6.99 9.93 2.99
C ARG A 172 -8.20 9.31 3.71
N ALA A 173 -8.81 8.27 3.18
CA ALA A 173 -9.93 7.61 3.83
C ALA A 173 -9.46 6.48 4.74
N TRP A 174 -10.12 6.33 5.89
CA TRP A 174 -9.95 5.20 6.81
C TRP A 174 -11.14 4.26 6.72
N MET A 175 -10.90 2.96 6.85
CA MET A 175 -11.96 2.00 7.13
C MET A 175 -12.23 1.99 8.64
N ILE A 176 -13.39 2.49 9.06
CA ILE A 176 -13.84 2.44 10.46
C ILE A 176 -14.91 1.36 10.55
N GLU A 177 -14.59 0.22 11.17
CA GLU A 177 -15.49 -0.94 11.25
C GLU A 177 -16.86 -0.57 11.86
N ASP A 178 -16.88 0.28 12.89
CA ASP A 178 -18.13 0.72 13.54
C ASP A 178 -19.01 1.65 12.70
N LEU A 179 -18.49 2.18 11.59
CA LEU A 179 -19.24 3.01 10.65
C LEU A 179 -19.63 2.23 9.39
N ASP A 180 -19.22 0.97 9.24
CA ASP A 180 -19.46 0.10 8.08
C ASP A 180 -19.04 0.68 6.71
N HIS A 181 -18.26 1.77 6.70
CA HIS A 181 -17.87 2.50 5.49
C HIS A 181 -16.47 3.10 5.58
N ILE A 182 -15.87 3.35 4.42
CA ILE A 182 -14.71 4.25 4.36
C ILE A 182 -15.12 5.66 4.79
N SER A 183 -14.21 6.32 5.48
CA SER A 183 -14.45 7.54 6.21
C SER A 183 -13.33 8.54 5.94
N MET A 184 -13.67 9.68 5.36
CA MET A 184 -12.78 10.82 5.28
C MET A 184 -12.98 11.72 6.48
N ILE A 185 -11.90 12.08 7.16
CA ILE A 185 -11.96 12.77 8.44
C ILE A 185 -11.24 14.11 8.31
N PRO A 186 -11.98 15.20 8.03
CA PRO A 186 -11.41 16.53 7.88
C PRO A 186 -10.50 16.90 9.06
N PHE A 187 -9.39 17.58 8.75
CA PHE A 187 -8.36 18.00 9.69
C PHE A 187 -7.45 16.84 10.14
N VAL A 188 -8.01 15.67 10.47
CA VAL A 188 -7.23 14.48 10.84
C VAL A 188 -6.41 13.97 9.65
N ASP A 189 -6.94 14.06 8.44
CA ASP A 189 -6.25 13.72 7.19
C ASP A 189 -5.06 14.62 6.81
N PHE A 190 -4.70 15.58 7.67
CA PHE A 190 -3.47 16.37 7.54
C PHE A 190 -2.28 15.80 8.33
N PHE A 191 -2.46 14.75 9.14
CA PHE A 191 -1.30 14.06 9.71
C PHE A 191 -0.53 13.33 8.61
N ASN A 192 0.80 13.48 8.61
CA ASN A 192 1.68 12.75 7.70
C ASN A 192 2.12 11.40 8.27
N HIS A 193 2.68 10.53 7.44
CA HIS A 193 3.05 9.17 7.83
C HIS A 193 4.46 9.07 8.46
N ASP A 194 4.57 8.26 9.51
CA ASP A 194 5.81 7.60 9.94
C ASP A 194 5.56 6.10 10.20
N GLY A 195 6.32 5.23 9.53
CA GLY A 195 6.24 3.77 9.70
C GLY A 195 6.78 3.25 11.03
N GLY A 196 7.40 4.11 11.85
CA GLY A 196 7.81 3.84 13.22
C GLY A 196 6.85 4.34 14.29
N SER A 197 5.85 5.17 13.92
CA SER A 197 4.88 5.69 14.88
C SER A 197 3.93 4.58 15.35
N ILE A 198 3.50 4.65 16.62
CA ILE A 198 2.44 3.79 17.15
C ILE A 198 1.11 4.55 17.29
N SER A 199 1.12 5.87 17.10
CA SER A 199 -0.10 6.68 17.03
C SER A 199 -0.88 6.31 15.76
N HIS A 200 -2.16 6.04 15.93
CA HIS A 200 -3.08 5.67 14.85
C HIS A 200 -4.48 6.21 15.17
N LEU A 201 -5.32 6.27 14.15
CA LEU A 201 -6.72 6.65 14.30
C LEU A 201 -7.48 5.61 15.11
N SER A 202 -8.13 6.06 16.17
CA SER A 202 -9.10 5.31 16.96
C SER A 202 -10.50 5.90 16.81
N TYR A 203 -11.52 5.07 16.99
CA TYR A 203 -12.92 5.49 16.99
C TYR A 203 -13.63 4.94 18.24
N ASP A 204 -14.20 5.83 19.04
CA ASP A 204 -15.10 5.49 20.14
C ASP A 204 -16.54 5.53 19.63
N LYS A 205 -17.16 4.35 19.52
CA LYS A 205 -18.55 4.20 19.07
C LYS A 205 -19.56 4.81 20.04
N GLU A 206 -19.33 4.68 21.34
CA GLU A 206 -20.27 5.14 22.37
C GLU A 206 -20.27 6.67 22.44
N ALA A 207 -19.08 7.28 22.39
CA ALA A 207 -18.94 8.73 22.35
C ALA A 207 -19.18 9.31 20.94
N GLY A 208 -19.07 8.49 19.89
CA GLY A 208 -19.14 8.92 18.50
C GLY A 208 -17.95 9.83 18.12
N LEU A 209 -16.75 9.52 18.62
CA LEU A 209 -15.56 10.35 18.49
C LEU A 209 -14.43 9.60 17.78
N ALA A 210 -13.83 10.23 16.77
CA ALA A 210 -12.55 9.79 16.21
C ALA A 210 -11.42 10.58 16.89
N TYR A 211 -10.37 9.90 17.31
CA TYR A 211 -9.26 10.52 18.04
C TYR A 211 -7.91 9.87 17.76
N ILE A 212 -6.84 10.58 18.09
CA ILE A 212 -5.45 10.10 18.02
C ILE A 212 -4.72 10.58 19.27
N ASP A 213 -4.07 9.68 19.98
CA ASP A 213 -3.24 9.99 21.14
C ASP A 213 -1.75 10.06 20.77
N ALA A 214 -1.00 10.89 21.50
CA ALA A 214 0.43 11.05 21.34
C ALA A 214 1.19 9.78 21.75
N ASP A 215 2.01 9.25 20.86
CA ASP A 215 2.86 8.09 21.14
C ASP A 215 4.15 8.41 21.91
N ARG A 216 4.55 9.67 21.91
CA ARG A 216 5.70 10.22 22.62
C ARG A 216 5.42 11.64 23.10
N ASP A 217 6.38 12.20 23.84
CA ASP A 217 6.38 13.62 24.17
C ASP A 217 6.78 14.44 22.94
N TYR A 218 6.07 15.55 22.73
CA TYR A 218 6.31 16.51 21.66
C TYR A 218 6.54 17.91 22.23
N GLU A 219 7.59 18.57 21.77
CA GLU A 219 7.88 19.98 21.99
C GLU A 219 7.02 20.88 21.08
N PRO A 220 6.76 22.14 21.44
CA PRO A 220 6.04 23.07 20.58
C PRO A 220 6.73 23.26 19.21
N GLY A 221 5.96 23.16 18.14
CA GLY A 221 6.42 23.33 16.77
C GLY A 221 6.98 22.07 16.11
N GLU A 222 6.98 20.93 16.79
CA GLU A 222 7.27 19.63 16.17
C GLU A 222 6.13 19.20 15.25
N GLN A 223 6.46 18.59 14.11
CA GLN A 223 5.47 17.91 13.29
C GLN A 223 5.09 16.60 13.98
N VAL A 224 3.80 16.33 14.00
CA VAL A 224 3.28 15.05 14.48
C VAL A 224 3.03 14.16 13.27
N LEU A 225 3.60 12.97 13.30
CA LEU A 225 3.43 11.93 12.29
C LEU A 225 2.69 10.76 12.92
N ILE A 226 1.87 10.07 12.13
CA ILE A 226 1.11 8.91 12.58
C ILE A 226 1.43 7.70 11.72
N SER A 227 1.09 6.51 12.20
CA SER A 227 1.08 5.34 11.35
C SER A 227 -0.18 5.35 10.49
N TYR A 228 -0.01 5.35 9.17
CA TYR A 228 -1.11 5.02 8.27
C TYR A 228 -1.38 3.52 8.37
N GLY A 229 -0.33 2.72 8.55
CA GLY A 229 -0.34 1.30 8.88
C GLY A 229 0.95 0.64 8.37
N ASP A 230 1.03 -0.68 8.45
CA ASP A 230 2.20 -1.47 8.03
C ASP A 230 2.24 -1.69 6.50
N ALA A 231 2.20 -0.60 5.73
CA ALA A 231 2.15 -0.61 4.28
C ALA A 231 3.56 -0.66 3.65
N PRO A 232 3.83 -1.53 2.66
CA PRO A 232 5.08 -1.52 1.90
C PRO A 232 5.17 -0.28 1.00
N ASN A 233 6.38 0.08 0.55
CA ASN A 233 6.56 1.21 -0.38
C ASN A 233 5.74 1.08 -1.67
N ALA A 234 5.46 -0.15 -2.14
CA ALA A 234 4.59 -0.35 -3.30
C ALA A 234 3.17 0.18 -3.07
N THR A 235 2.59 -0.08 -1.89
CA THR A 235 1.27 0.45 -1.49
C THR A 235 1.34 1.95 -1.25
N LEU A 236 2.38 2.45 -0.56
CA LEU A 236 2.56 3.88 -0.34
C LEU A 236 2.66 4.66 -1.65
N ALA A 237 3.38 4.14 -2.64
CA ALA A 237 3.51 4.76 -3.94
C ALA A 237 2.20 4.73 -4.74
N LEU A 238 1.43 3.63 -4.64
CA LEU A 238 0.14 3.50 -5.33
C LEU A 238 -0.94 4.39 -4.72
N ASP A 239 -1.18 4.28 -3.42
CA ASP A 239 -2.35 4.88 -2.79
C ASP A 239 -2.09 6.30 -2.27
N PHE A 240 -0.85 6.61 -1.88
CA PHE A 240 -0.51 7.89 -1.25
C PHE A 240 0.43 8.78 -2.07
N GLY A 241 1.17 8.21 -3.03
CA GLY A 241 2.09 8.98 -3.88
C GLY A 241 3.40 9.36 -3.20
N PHE A 242 3.87 8.56 -2.23
CA PHE A 242 5.21 8.74 -1.64
C PHE A 242 5.83 7.40 -1.27
N THR A 243 7.11 7.40 -0.89
CA THR A 243 7.85 6.25 -0.38
C THR A 243 8.69 6.64 0.83
N LEU A 244 9.09 5.64 1.62
CA LEU A 244 10.08 5.81 2.69
C LEU A 244 11.41 5.21 2.25
N ALA A 245 12.51 5.91 2.49
CA ALA A 245 13.86 5.45 2.09
C ALA A 245 14.26 4.10 2.70
N GLU A 246 13.79 3.83 3.94
CA GLU A 246 14.01 2.57 4.65
C GLU A 246 12.71 2.09 5.31
N ASN A 247 11.83 1.48 4.53
CA ASN A 247 10.56 0.97 5.03
C ASN A 247 10.71 -0.46 5.60
N GLN A 248 10.56 -0.62 6.92
CA GLN A 248 10.61 -1.93 7.56
C GLN A 248 9.45 -2.88 7.19
N HIS A 249 8.41 -2.34 6.56
CA HIS A 249 7.20 -3.06 6.16
C HIS A 249 7.21 -3.46 4.70
N ASP A 250 8.32 -3.24 3.97
CA ASP A 250 8.46 -3.67 2.57
C ASP A 250 8.22 -5.18 2.41
N GLN A 251 7.55 -5.53 1.32
CA GLN A 251 7.16 -6.89 0.97
C GLN A 251 7.34 -7.09 -0.54
N ARG A 252 7.45 -8.35 -0.96
CA ARG A 252 7.51 -8.72 -2.38
C ARG A 252 6.55 -9.86 -2.65
N ALA A 253 5.51 -9.63 -3.46
CA ALA A 253 4.70 -10.73 -4.01
C ALA A 253 5.54 -11.53 -5.00
N VAL A 254 5.46 -12.86 -5.03
CA VAL A 254 6.20 -13.69 -6.00
C VAL A 254 5.24 -14.69 -6.62
N TRP A 255 5.22 -14.71 -7.95
CA TRP A 255 4.45 -15.70 -8.71
C TRP A 255 5.23 -17.00 -8.83
N MET A 256 4.58 -18.12 -8.53
CA MET A 256 5.11 -19.46 -8.66
C MET A 256 4.21 -20.29 -9.61
N PRO A 257 4.63 -20.53 -10.85
CA PRO A 257 3.85 -21.26 -11.84
C PRO A 257 3.94 -22.76 -11.60
N LEU A 258 2.94 -23.49 -12.10
CA LEU A 258 3.02 -24.93 -12.28
C LEU A 258 3.73 -25.24 -13.60
N PRO A 259 4.77 -26.12 -13.61
CA PRO A 259 5.47 -26.44 -14.85
C PRO A 259 4.53 -27.05 -15.90
N THR A 260 4.41 -26.41 -17.07
CA THR A 260 3.47 -26.81 -18.13
C THR A 260 3.77 -28.20 -18.70
N ALA A 261 5.04 -28.61 -18.72
CA ALA A 261 5.45 -29.92 -19.21
C ALA A 261 5.33 -31.05 -18.16
N ASP A 262 4.84 -30.78 -16.94
CA ASP A 262 4.73 -31.79 -15.89
C ASP A 262 3.51 -32.70 -16.12
N PRO A 263 3.69 -34.01 -16.35
CA PRO A 263 2.57 -34.94 -16.55
C PRO A 263 1.66 -35.05 -15.32
N LEU A 264 2.13 -34.66 -14.13
CA LEU A 264 1.36 -34.63 -12.89
C LEU A 264 0.70 -33.27 -12.62
N LYS A 265 0.83 -32.29 -13.53
CA LYS A 265 0.28 -30.93 -13.39
C LYS A 265 -1.19 -30.91 -12.97
N PRO A 266 -2.13 -31.65 -13.61
CA PRO A 266 -3.54 -31.63 -13.20
C PRO A 266 -3.75 -32.06 -11.74
N ARG A 267 -3.06 -33.12 -11.33
CA ARG A 267 -3.14 -33.67 -9.97
C ARG A 267 -2.52 -32.73 -8.94
N LYS A 268 -1.36 -32.14 -9.26
CA LYS A 268 -0.70 -31.13 -8.40
C LYS A 268 -1.58 -29.90 -8.24
N ALA A 269 -2.18 -29.41 -9.32
CA ALA A 269 -3.10 -28.27 -9.30
C ALA A 269 -4.31 -28.53 -8.39
N GLU A 270 -4.94 -29.70 -8.50
CA GLU A 270 -6.08 -30.09 -7.64
C GLU A 270 -5.69 -30.10 -6.16
N LEU A 271 -4.56 -30.73 -5.83
CA LEU A 271 -4.07 -30.82 -4.45
C LEU A 271 -3.75 -29.45 -3.85
N LEU A 272 -3.16 -28.55 -4.66
CA LEU A 272 -2.85 -27.18 -4.24
C LEU A 272 -4.13 -26.36 -4.05
N ARG A 273 -5.10 -26.43 -4.98
CA ARG A 273 -6.39 -25.73 -4.83
C ARG A 273 -7.08 -26.08 -3.53
N ALA A 274 -7.14 -27.37 -3.19
CA ALA A 274 -7.77 -27.86 -1.98
C ALA A 274 -7.06 -27.41 -0.69
N ALA A 275 -5.72 -27.30 -0.70
CA ALA A 275 -4.95 -27.04 0.51
C ALA A 275 -4.69 -25.56 0.81
N PHE A 276 -4.80 -24.70 -0.20
CA PHE A 276 -4.51 -23.28 -0.07
C PHE A 276 -5.77 -22.41 -0.19
N ASP A 277 -6.96 -22.99 -0.39
CA ASP A 277 -8.24 -22.29 -0.58
C ASP A 277 -8.19 -21.33 -1.78
N LEU A 278 -7.72 -21.85 -2.91
CA LEU A 278 -7.31 -21.05 -4.06
C LEU A 278 -8.37 -21.04 -5.15
N GLN A 279 -9.45 -20.28 -4.95
CA GLN A 279 -10.28 -19.84 -6.08
C GLN A 279 -9.62 -18.67 -6.86
N ALA A 280 -8.60 -18.01 -6.28
CA ALA A 280 -7.96 -16.80 -6.83
C ALA A 280 -6.58 -16.98 -7.50
N THR A 281 -6.04 -18.20 -7.63
CA THR A 281 -4.62 -18.39 -8.05
C THR A 281 -4.35 -18.77 -9.49
N THR A 282 -5.34 -18.70 -10.37
CA THR A 282 -4.99 -18.58 -11.78
C THR A 282 -4.54 -17.15 -12.08
N GLY A 283 -5.13 -16.12 -11.47
CA GLY A 283 -4.83 -14.72 -11.86
C GLY A 283 -5.01 -14.51 -13.37
N GLY A 284 -5.95 -15.24 -13.98
CA GLY A 284 -6.10 -15.34 -15.43
C GLY A 284 -5.16 -16.34 -16.14
N ASP A 285 -4.12 -16.87 -15.48
CA ASP A 285 -3.17 -17.83 -16.08
C ASP A 285 -3.82 -19.22 -16.30
N PRO A 286 -4.07 -19.62 -17.56
CA PRO A 286 -4.64 -20.91 -17.89
C PRO A 286 -3.71 -22.07 -17.53
N ASP A 287 -2.41 -21.80 -17.35
CA ASP A 287 -1.39 -22.78 -16.99
C ASP A 287 -1.25 -22.99 -15.47
N GLY A 288 -1.83 -22.14 -14.63
CA GLY A 288 -1.94 -22.32 -13.18
C GLY A 288 -0.67 -22.04 -12.36
N GLY A 289 -0.85 -21.68 -11.10
CA GLY A 289 0.23 -21.35 -10.17
C GLY A 289 -0.29 -20.80 -8.84
N ALA A 290 0.53 -20.05 -8.12
CA ALA A 290 0.13 -19.30 -6.93
C ALA A 290 1.04 -18.10 -6.63
N TRP A 291 0.44 -17.04 -6.10
CA TRP A 291 1.14 -15.88 -5.55
C TRP A 291 1.52 -16.11 -4.07
N PHE A 292 2.70 -15.65 -3.68
CA PHE A 292 3.17 -15.66 -2.30
C PHE A 292 3.77 -14.33 -1.92
N THR A 293 3.46 -13.82 -0.73
CA THR A 293 4.08 -12.61 -0.22
C THR A 293 5.32 -12.95 0.62
N LEU A 294 6.46 -12.39 0.23
CA LEU A 294 7.71 -12.44 0.99
C LEU A 294 7.85 -11.18 1.84
N LYS A 295 8.38 -11.34 3.04
CA LYS A 295 8.78 -10.25 3.95
C LYS A 295 10.23 -10.44 4.35
N GLU A 296 10.91 -9.35 4.70
CA GLU A 296 12.28 -9.42 5.18
C GLU A 296 12.35 -10.21 6.50
N SER A 297 13.32 -11.13 6.59
CA SER A 297 13.52 -11.92 7.79
C SER A 297 14.44 -11.20 8.76
N LYS A 298 13.88 -10.61 9.83
CA LYS A 298 14.70 -10.08 10.94
C LYS A 298 15.38 -11.26 11.64
N SER A 299 16.71 -11.34 11.56
CA SER A 299 17.47 -12.38 12.25
C SER A 299 17.36 -12.18 13.76
N GLY A 300 16.52 -12.96 14.44
CA GLY A 300 16.51 -13.02 15.90
C GLY A 300 17.82 -13.60 16.45
N ALA A 301 18.07 -13.42 17.76
CA ALA A 301 19.26 -13.90 18.48
C ALA A 301 19.52 -15.42 18.38
N ALA A 302 18.58 -16.21 17.83
CA ALA A 302 18.71 -17.63 17.51
C ALA A 302 18.97 -17.94 16.01
N GLY A 303 19.29 -16.94 15.19
CA GLY A 303 19.78 -17.12 13.83
C GLY A 303 18.77 -17.63 12.79
N ARG A 304 17.46 -17.66 13.11
CA ARG A 304 16.37 -17.89 12.17
C ARG A 304 15.26 -16.87 12.44
N GLY A 305 15.16 -15.84 11.61
CA GLY A 305 13.89 -15.12 11.47
C GLY A 305 12.86 -15.98 10.74
N GLU A 306 11.67 -15.45 10.47
CA GLU A 306 10.54 -16.22 9.91
C GLU A 306 10.78 -16.84 8.52
N GLY A 307 11.87 -16.47 7.83
CA GLY A 307 12.34 -17.14 6.61
C GLY A 307 11.35 -17.15 5.45
N ILE A 308 11.49 -18.12 4.56
CA ILE A 308 10.54 -18.36 3.46
C ILE A 308 9.19 -18.83 4.02
N PRO A 309 8.04 -18.27 3.57
CA PRO A 309 6.72 -18.69 4.03
C PRO A 309 6.54 -20.21 3.95
N ARG A 310 6.01 -20.82 5.03
CA ARG A 310 5.76 -22.28 5.05
C ARG A 310 4.85 -22.73 3.91
N ARG A 311 3.90 -21.86 3.52
CA ARG A 311 3.00 -22.05 2.38
C ARG A 311 3.77 -22.17 1.06
N LEU A 312 4.72 -21.27 0.80
CA LEU A 312 5.60 -21.32 -0.37
C LEU A 312 6.47 -22.58 -0.39
N GLN A 313 7.03 -22.98 0.77
CA GLN A 313 7.78 -24.24 0.86
C GLN A 313 6.90 -25.47 0.56
N ALA A 314 5.68 -25.50 1.09
CA ALA A 314 4.74 -26.59 0.84
C ALA A 314 4.33 -26.64 -0.65
N PHE A 315 4.07 -25.49 -1.27
CA PHE A 315 3.82 -25.39 -2.71
C PHE A 315 4.98 -25.99 -3.50
N GLN A 316 6.21 -25.56 -3.23
CA GLN A 316 7.39 -26.03 -3.94
C GLN A 316 7.58 -27.55 -3.79
N ARG A 317 7.29 -28.11 -2.61
CA ARG A 317 7.34 -29.56 -2.40
C ARG A 317 6.32 -30.32 -3.24
N VAL A 318 5.09 -29.82 -3.36
CA VAL A 318 4.07 -30.42 -4.24
C VAL A 318 4.51 -30.35 -5.69
N VAL A 319 5.08 -29.22 -6.12
CA VAL A 319 5.62 -29.04 -7.47
C VAL A 319 6.75 -30.04 -7.77
N SER A 320 7.61 -30.34 -6.81
CA SER A 320 8.71 -31.30 -6.99
C SER A 320 8.34 -32.77 -6.73
N ALA A 321 7.14 -33.06 -6.25
CA ALA A 321 6.75 -34.41 -5.85
C ALA A 321 6.55 -35.38 -7.02
N THR A 322 6.92 -36.64 -6.79
CA THR A 322 6.51 -37.79 -7.62
C THR A 322 5.09 -38.23 -7.32
N SER A 323 4.50 -39.07 -8.17
CA SER A 323 3.15 -39.62 -7.93
C SER A 323 3.04 -40.34 -6.57
N ALA A 324 4.07 -41.11 -6.18
CA ALA A 324 4.05 -41.85 -4.92
C ALA A 324 4.17 -40.92 -3.70
N GLU A 325 4.94 -39.83 -3.81
CA GLU A 325 5.02 -38.82 -2.75
C GLU A 325 3.71 -38.03 -2.64
N LEU A 326 3.03 -37.75 -3.76
CA LEU A 326 1.68 -37.17 -3.76
C LEU A 326 0.67 -38.07 -3.06
N ASP A 327 0.70 -39.38 -3.31
CA ASP A 327 -0.16 -40.35 -2.61
C ASP A 327 0.03 -40.28 -1.08
N GLN A 328 1.29 -40.18 -0.63
CA GLN A 328 1.63 -40.07 0.79
C GLN A 328 1.15 -38.74 1.38
N MET A 329 1.32 -37.63 0.66
CA MET A 329 0.85 -36.31 1.07
C MET A 329 -0.67 -36.28 1.20
N GLU A 330 -1.41 -36.78 0.21
CA GLU A 330 -2.86 -36.87 0.24
C GLU A 330 -3.36 -37.74 1.40
N ALA A 331 -2.75 -38.91 1.60
CA ALA A 331 -3.10 -39.78 2.72
C ALA A 331 -2.81 -39.11 4.07
N ALA A 332 -1.75 -38.30 4.17
CA ALA A 332 -1.46 -37.51 5.37
C ALA A 332 -2.51 -36.41 5.60
N THR A 333 -2.91 -35.69 4.56
CA THR A 333 -3.94 -34.65 4.61
C THR A 333 -5.30 -35.24 5.02
N LYS A 334 -5.68 -36.40 4.48
CA LYS A 334 -6.89 -37.14 4.89
C LYS A 334 -6.89 -37.56 6.37
N ARG A 335 -5.70 -37.65 7.00
CA ARG A 335 -5.54 -37.89 8.45
C ARG A 335 -5.43 -36.59 9.27
N GLY A 336 -5.75 -35.44 8.68
CA GLY A 336 -5.71 -34.13 9.34
C GLY A 336 -4.32 -33.51 9.45
N LYS A 337 -3.30 -34.05 8.76
CA LYS A 337 -1.97 -33.41 8.73
C LYS A 337 -1.94 -32.28 7.70
N ARG A 338 -1.04 -31.31 7.90
CA ARG A 338 -0.81 -30.23 6.92
C ARG A 338 -0.20 -30.81 5.63
N LEU A 339 -0.66 -30.32 4.48
CA LEU A 339 -0.13 -30.71 3.18
C LEU A 339 1.37 -30.42 3.08
N ALA A 340 2.12 -31.33 2.45
CA ALA A 340 3.53 -31.16 2.09
C ALA A 340 4.41 -30.62 3.23
N SER A 341 4.22 -31.19 4.43
CA SER A 341 5.08 -30.91 5.59
C SER A 341 6.53 -31.38 5.35
N ARG A 342 7.49 -30.86 6.13
CA ARG A 342 8.90 -31.27 6.02
C ARG A 342 9.02 -32.80 6.19
N GLY A 343 9.80 -33.43 5.30
CA GLY A 343 9.94 -34.89 5.25
C GLY A 343 8.89 -35.60 4.42
N SER A 344 8.06 -34.87 3.67
CA SER A 344 7.14 -35.43 2.67
C SER A 344 7.81 -35.81 1.35
N LEU A 345 9.05 -35.34 1.14
CA LEU A 345 9.91 -35.70 0.02
C LEU A 345 11.12 -36.50 0.50
N THR A 346 11.74 -37.25 -0.42
CA THR A 346 13.10 -37.75 -0.23
C THR A 346 14.09 -36.59 -0.04
N ALA A 347 15.24 -36.86 0.59
CA ALA A 347 16.25 -35.83 0.86
C ALA A 347 16.74 -35.13 -0.43
N ASP A 348 16.98 -35.90 -1.49
CA ASP A 348 17.41 -35.39 -2.80
C ASP A 348 16.32 -34.51 -3.43
N ARG A 349 15.04 -34.92 -3.37
CA ARG A 349 13.92 -34.13 -3.90
C ARG A 349 13.65 -32.87 -3.09
N GLU A 350 13.80 -32.90 -1.76
CA GLU A 350 13.70 -31.69 -0.95
C GLU A 350 14.82 -30.70 -1.32
N ALA A 351 16.03 -31.19 -1.59
CA ALA A 351 17.13 -30.33 -2.03
C ALA A 351 16.88 -29.75 -3.43
N GLU A 352 16.40 -30.55 -4.39
CA GLU A 352 15.99 -30.07 -5.72
C GLU A 352 14.86 -29.03 -5.64
N ALA A 353 13.86 -29.26 -4.79
CA ALA A 353 12.75 -28.34 -4.56
C ALA A 353 13.26 -26.97 -4.08
N LEU A 354 14.13 -26.96 -3.07
CA LEU A 354 14.72 -25.74 -2.52
C LEU A 354 15.66 -25.06 -3.50
N LEU A 355 16.42 -25.81 -4.31
CA LEU A 355 17.29 -25.26 -5.34
C LEU A 355 16.50 -24.57 -6.45
N ALA A 356 15.41 -25.18 -6.92
CA ALA A 356 14.53 -24.57 -7.91
C ALA A 356 13.89 -23.27 -7.40
N LEU A 357 13.51 -23.23 -6.11
CA LEU A 357 13.03 -22.01 -5.47
C LEU A 357 14.14 -20.95 -5.36
N LEU A 358 15.37 -21.35 -4.99
CA LEU A 358 16.52 -20.46 -4.90
C LEU A 358 16.82 -19.79 -6.24
N VAL A 359 16.95 -20.57 -7.32
CA VAL A 359 17.25 -20.06 -8.67
C VAL A 359 16.20 -19.03 -9.11
N ARG A 360 14.91 -19.32 -8.88
CA ARG A 360 13.83 -18.39 -9.25
C ARG A 360 13.90 -17.08 -8.46
N LEU A 361 14.14 -17.15 -7.15
CA LEU A 361 14.25 -15.95 -6.33
C LEU A 361 15.53 -15.15 -6.61
N GLU A 362 16.61 -15.81 -7.01
CA GLU A 362 17.85 -15.17 -7.45
C GLU A 362 17.63 -14.37 -8.75
N ASP A 363 16.94 -14.94 -9.74
CA ASP A 363 16.60 -14.23 -11.00
C ASP A 363 15.75 -12.97 -10.75
N MET A 364 14.73 -13.08 -9.89
CA MET A 364 13.91 -11.93 -9.48
C MET A 364 14.75 -10.88 -8.72
N TYR A 365 15.66 -11.32 -7.84
CA TYR A 365 16.55 -10.45 -7.09
C TYR A 365 17.52 -9.69 -8.01
N ASP A 366 18.14 -10.38 -8.96
CA ASP A 366 19.09 -9.78 -9.90
C ASP A 366 18.39 -8.74 -10.76
N THR A 367 17.18 -9.02 -11.27
CA THR A 367 16.37 -8.05 -12.02
C THR A 367 16.07 -6.79 -11.20
N CYS A 368 15.63 -6.95 -9.95
CA CYS A 368 15.34 -5.81 -9.06
C CYS A 368 16.60 -4.99 -8.78
N ARG A 369 17.72 -5.65 -8.46
CA ARG A 369 19.00 -5.00 -8.12
C ARG A 369 19.57 -4.24 -9.32
N GLU A 370 19.50 -4.81 -10.51
CA GLU A 370 19.99 -4.14 -11.73
C GLU A 370 19.21 -2.86 -12.02
N GLN A 371 17.88 -2.91 -11.89
CA GLN A 371 17.07 -1.71 -12.08
C GLN A 371 17.28 -0.69 -10.96
N GLU A 372 17.37 -1.12 -9.70
CA GLU A 372 17.71 -0.26 -8.56
C GLU A 372 19.03 0.50 -8.79
N ALA A 373 20.08 -0.20 -9.24
CA ALA A 373 21.37 0.40 -9.56
C ALA A 373 21.28 1.44 -10.70
N ARG A 374 20.51 1.13 -11.76
CA ARG A 374 20.25 2.09 -12.85
C ARG A 374 19.57 3.36 -12.35
N LEU A 375 18.55 3.22 -11.49
CA LEU A 375 17.85 4.38 -10.92
C LEU A 375 18.75 5.19 -9.99
N ALA A 376 19.63 4.55 -9.22
CA ALA A 376 20.61 5.24 -8.39
C ALA A 376 21.59 6.09 -9.23
N GLU A 377 21.99 5.61 -10.40
CA GLU A 377 22.83 6.38 -11.35
C GLU A 377 22.09 7.58 -11.92
N LEU A 378 20.83 7.40 -12.35
CA LEU A 378 19.96 8.48 -12.82
C LEU A 378 19.78 9.57 -11.74
N LEU A 379 19.52 9.16 -10.50
CA LEU A 379 19.44 10.08 -9.38
C LEU A 379 20.78 10.80 -9.14
N ARG A 380 21.95 10.19 -9.36
CA ARG A 380 23.23 10.90 -9.26
C ARG A 380 23.52 11.87 -10.41
N GLY A 381 22.64 11.96 -11.41
CA GLY A 381 22.84 12.81 -12.60
C GLY A 381 23.63 12.14 -13.72
N GLY A 382 23.76 10.80 -13.70
CA GLY A 382 24.29 10.04 -14.82
C GLY A 382 23.29 9.97 -15.98
N GLU A 383 23.79 9.98 -17.22
CA GLU A 383 22.97 9.62 -18.38
C GLU A 383 22.66 8.12 -18.32
N SER A 384 21.39 7.72 -18.52
CA SER A 384 21.05 6.30 -18.70
C SER A 384 21.92 5.73 -19.82
N PRO A 385 22.55 4.55 -19.65
CA PRO A 385 23.12 3.85 -20.78
C PRO A 385 22.01 3.70 -21.83
N ARG A 386 22.25 4.18 -23.06
CA ARG A 386 21.33 3.95 -24.19
C ARG A 386 21.00 2.47 -24.23
N ASN A 387 19.71 2.12 -24.35
CA ASN A 387 19.23 0.76 -24.55
C ASN A 387 20.05 0.05 -25.64
N GLY A 388 21.08 -0.68 -25.23
CA GLY A 388 21.98 -1.43 -26.11
C GLY A 388 21.76 -2.93 -26.06
N LEU A 389 20.80 -3.42 -25.25
CA LEU A 389 20.64 -4.85 -24.99
C LEU A 389 19.17 -5.32 -24.85
N LEU A 390 18.20 -4.59 -25.37
CA LEU A 390 16.83 -5.11 -25.46
C LEU A 390 16.37 -5.01 -26.91
N GLY A 391 16.55 -6.11 -27.64
CA GLY A 391 15.81 -6.33 -28.88
C GLY A 391 14.31 -6.28 -28.60
N ASN A 392 13.54 -6.00 -29.65
CA ASN A 392 12.08 -5.94 -29.67
C ASN A 392 11.35 -7.20 -29.17
N ASP A 393 12.07 -8.19 -28.64
CA ASP A 393 11.53 -9.41 -28.04
C ASP A 393 11.16 -9.26 -26.55
N ALA A 394 11.62 -8.20 -25.85
CA ALA A 394 11.26 -7.95 -24.45
C ALA A 394 9.87 -7.31 -24.24
N LEU A 395 9.22 -6.86 -25.32
CA LEU A 395 7.81 -6.41 -25.32
C LEU A 395 6.82 -7.58 -25.51
N LYS A 396 7.32 -8.83 -25.56
CA LYS A 396 6.52 -10.07 -25.60
C LYS A 396 6.65 -10.90 -24.32
N ALA A 397 7.04 -10.29 -23.20
CA ALA A 397 6.80 -10.90 -21.91
C ALA A 397 5.30 -10.78 -21.59
N GLU A 398 4.58 -11.85 -21.93
CA GLU A 398 3.22 -12.21 -21.51
C GLU A 398 2.41 -11.07 -20.89
N SER A 399 1.63 -10.41 -21.73
CA SER A 399 0.39 -9.77 -21.31
C SER A 399 -0.53 -10.86 -20.75
N LEU A 400 -0.33 -11.23 -19.48
CA LEU A 400 -1.34 -11.94 -18.71
C LEU A 400 -2.44 -10.93 -18.41
N GLU A 401 -3.56 -11.10 -19.11
CA GLU A 401 -4.82 -10.45 -18.74
C GLU A 401 -5.14 -10.84 -17.30
N PHE A 402 -5.11 -9.84 -16.44
CA PHE A 402 -5.41 -9.97 -15.02
C PHE A 402 -6.93 -10.04 -14.89
N ASP A 403 -7.49 -11.24 -14.93
CA ASP A 403 -8.96 -11.46 -14.83
C ASP A 403 -9.30 -12.23 -13.55
N GLY A 404 -8.80 -11.70 -12.43
CA GLY A 404 -9.09 -12.24 -11.11
C GLY A 404 -9.30 -11.11 -10.11
N ASP A 405 -10.42 -11.16 -9.39
CA ASP A 405 -10.66 -10.35 -8.20
C ASP A 405 -9.41 -10.39 -7.30
N VAL A 406 -8.67 -9.29 -7.26
CA VAL A 406 -7.78 -9.04 -6.14
C VAL A 406 -8.72 -8.83 -4.97
N ASP A 407 -8.78 -9.81 -4.07
CA ASP A 407 -9.39 -9.65 -2.77
C ASP A 407 -9.00 -8.27 -2.23
N ALA A 408 -9.98 -7.39 -2.06
CA ALA A 408 -9.79 -6.01 -1.62
C ALA A 408 -8.98 -5.95 -0.31
N GLY A 409 -8.87 -7.06 0.43
CA GLY A 409 -7.97 -7.25 1.57
C GLY A 409 -6.46 -7.18 1.27
N ALA A 410 -6.02 -7.39 0.03
CA ALA A 410 -4.61 -7.29 -0.38
C ALA A 410 -4.22 -5.86 -0.84
N LEU A 411 -5.18 -4.96 -0.98
CA LEU A 411 -4.99 -3.54 -1.32
C LEU A 411 -4.77 -2.64 -0.10
N GLY A 412 -4.26 -3.18 1.01
CA GLY A 412 -3.95 -2.38 2.20
C GLY A 412 -5.21 -1.84 2.89
N LEU A 413 -6.11 -2.73 3.31
CA LEU A 413 -7.16 -2.36 4.24
C LEU A 413 -6.53 -2.01 5.60
N HIS A 414 -6.49 -0.72 5.92
CA HIS A 414 -6.18 -0.24 7.25
C HIS A 414 -7.33 -0.60 8.19
N ARG A 415 -7.20 -1.73 8.90
CA ARG A 415 -8.02 -2.05 10.07
C ARG A 415 -7.47 -1.30 11.27
N SER A 416 -8.26 -0.40 11.85
CA SER A 416 -7.97 0.12 13.20
C SER A 416 -8.17 -1.02 14.19
N VAL A 417 -7.08 -1.46 14.85
CA VAL A 417 -7.18 -2.42 15.95
C VAL A 417 -7.51 -1.60 17.21
N ALA A 418 -8.75 -1.68 17.67
CA ALA A 418 -9.15 -1.13 18.95
C ALA A 418 -8.31 -1.77 20.08
N GLY A 419 -7.45 -0.99 20.72
CA GLY A 419 -6.70 -1.41 21.89
C GLY A 419 -7.63 -1.59 23.09
N GLU A 420 -7.65 -2.79 23.67
CA GLU A 420 -8.34 -3.08 24.93
C GLU A 420 -7.79 -2.18 26.05
N GLY A 421 -8.66 -1.33 26.60
CA GLY A 421 -8.33 -0.39 27.67
C GLY A 421 -7.90 -1.09 28.96
N HIS A 422 -6.65 -0.84 29.38
CA HIS A 422 -6.21 -1.07 30.75
C HIS A 422 -6.59 0.13 31.61
N LYS A 423 -7.61 -0.04 32.45
CA LYS A 423 -7.92 0.88 33.54
C LYS A 423 -6.83 0.81 34.61
N ASN A 424 -6.19 1.93 34.91
CA ASN A 424 -5.48 2.13 36.17
C ASN A 424 -6.06 3.37 36.85
N GLU A 425 -6.62 3.13 38.04
CA GLU A 425 -7.15 4.14 38.95
C GLU A 425 -6.03 4.80 39.77
N ASP A 426 -6.30 6.08 40.09
CA ASP A 426 -5.93 6.85 41.28
C ASP A 426 -4.50 7.34 41.53
N GLY A 427 -4.45 8.66 41.80
CA GLY A 427 -3.34 9.34 42.47
C GLY A 427 -3.38 10.86 42.30
N GLY A 428 -4.29 11.55 42.99
CA GLY A 428 -4.42 13.00 42.91
C GLY A 428 -3.27 13.80 43.54
N SER A 429 -3.07 15.03 43.06
CA SER A 429 -2.53 16.14 43.86
C SER A 429 -2.77 17.50 43.18
N SER A 430 -3.31 18.41 43.97
CA SER A 430 -3.62 19.81 43.72
C SER A 430 -2.40 20.70 43.41
N GLY A 431 -2.58 21.74 42.57
CA GLY A 431 -1.54 22.75 42.32
C GLY A 431 -1.97 24.01 41.56
N SER A 432 -2.65 24.92 42.27
CA SER A 432 -2.71 26.40 42.12
C SER A 432 -2.45 27.12 40.77
N ARG A 433 -3.48 27.87 40.37
CA ARG A 433 -3.55 28.99 39.42
C ARG A 433 -2.33 29.93 39.40
N ARG A 434 -1.95 30.38 38.19
CA ARG A 434 -1.61 31.78 37.90
C ARG A 434 -2.09 32.20 36.50
N LYS A 435 -2.87 33.29 36.48
CA LYS A 435 -3.28 34.04 35.29
C LYS A 435 -2.08 34.78 34.70
N ALA A 436 -1.97 34.81 33.38
CA ALA A 436 -1.28 35.87 32.67
C ALA A 436 -2.04 36.17 31.37
N ASP A 437 -2.64 37.36 31.34
CA ASP A 437 -3.04 38.06 30.12
C ASP A 437 -1.84 38.20 29.20
N ASN A 438 -2.03 38.00 27.89
CA ASN A 438 -1.39 38.86 26.90
C ASN A 438 -2.14 38.80 25.57
N SER A 439 -2.72 39.95 25.24
CA SER A 439 -3.22 40.33 23.93
C SER A 439 -2.06 40.64 22.99
N VAL A 440 -2.03 40.04 21.79
CA VAL A 440 -1.30 40.60 20.66
C VAL A 440 -2.09 40.38 19.37
N THR A 441 -2.36 41.51 18.73
CA THR A 441 -3.03 41.71 17.44
C THR A 441 -2.15 41.34 16.24
N ALA A 442 -2.76 40.61 15.29
CA ALA A 442 -2.64 40.65 13.82
C ALA A 442 -1.28 40.92 13.13
N LYS A 443 -0.93 40.05 12.17
CA LYS A 443 -0.61 40.48 10.79
C LYS A 443 -0.69 39.33 9.79
N SER A 444 -1.53 39.55 8.78
CA SER A 444 -1.64 38.78 7.54
C SER A 444 -0.31 38.81 6.78
N THR A 445 0.18 37.63 6.38
CA THR A 445 1.29 37.51 5.43
C THR A 445 0.85 36.66 4.24
N ARG A 446 1.03 37.27 3.07
CA ARG A 446 0.78 36.78 1.72
C ARG A 446 1.34 35.38 1.48
N SER A 447 0.53 34.56 0.82
CA SER A 447 0.89 33.35 0.09
C SER A 447 2.11 33.57 -0.81
N SER A 448 3.18 32.82 -0.56
CA SER A 448 4.34 32.71 -1.44
C SER A 448 4.03 31.71 -2.56
N GLU A 449 4.10 32.18 -3.81
CA GLU A 449 4.15 31.33 -4.99
C GLU A 449 5.41 30.44 -4.91
N HIS A 450 5.21 29.13 -4.69
CA HIS A 450 6.27 28.14 -4.84
C HIS A 450 6.52 27.92 -6.34
N VAL A 451 7.54 28.58 -6.87
CA VAL A 451 8.15 28.18 -8.14
C VAL A 451 8.96 26.90 -7.85
N LEU A 452 8.34 25.75 -8.08
CA LEU A 452 9.07 24.48 -8.15
C LEU A 452 10.07 24.61 -9.31
N SER A 453 11.36 24.70 -9.00
CA SER A 453 12.41 24.48 -10.00
C SER A 453 12.16 23.12 -10.65
N ASP A 454 12.26 23.05 -11.97
CA ASP A 454 12.07 21.85 -12.80
C ASP A 454 13.11 20.77 -12.45
N ASP A 455 12.91 20.10 -11.31
CA ASP A 455 13.71 19.00 -10.79
C ASP A 455 13.27 17.71 -11.49
N SER A 456 13.65 17.63 -12.76
CA SER A 456 13.36 16.50 -13.65
C SER A 456 14.63 15.80 -14.12
N VAL A 457 14.50 14.51 -14.41
CA VAL A 457 15.54 13.65 -14.97
C VAL A 457 15.13 13.26 -16.39
N GLY A 458 16.07 13.27 -17.32
CA GLY A 458 15.84 12.78 -18.68
C GLY A 458 15.78 11.25 -18.71
N LEU A 459 14.67 10.69 -19.17
CA LEU A 459 14.47 9.26 -19.39
C LEU A 459 13.95 9.03 -20.81
N ASP A 460 14.73 8.36 -21.66
CA ASP A 460 14.33 8.00 -23.03
C ASP A 460 13.80 9.18 -23.87
N GLY A 461 14.29 10.41 -23.62
CA GLY A 461 13.88 11.63 -24.31
C GLY A 461 12.73 12.39 -23.65
N GLU A 462 12.16 11.87 -22.56
CA GLU A 462 11.12 12.50 -21.76
C GLU A 462 11.70 13.08 -20.45
N LYS A 463 11.04 14.12 -19.93
CA LYS A 463 11.34 14.65 -18.60
C LYS A 463 10.45 13.97 -17.57
N VAL A 464 11.06 13.26 -16.64
CA VAL A 464 10.37 12.62 -15.51
C VAL A 464 10.69 13.38 -14.24
N ALA A 465 9.70 13.63 -13.38
CA ALA A 465 9.94 14.27 -12.09
C ALA A 465 10.92 13.43 -11.25
N ARG A 466 11.98 14.05 -10.74
CA ARG A 466 13.03 13.35 -9.98
C ARG A 466 12.48 12.59 -8.76
N ARG A 467 11.45 13.13 -8.11
CA ARG A 467 10.73 12.48 -7.00
C ARG A 467 10.07 11.15 -7.40
N ARG A 468 9.54 11.02 -8.62
CA ARG A 468 8.97 9.76 -9.12
C ARG A 468 10.07 8.73 -9.39
N VAL A 469 11.23 9.17 -9.89
CA VAL A 469 12.42 8.30 -9.99
C VAL A 469 12.88 7.83 -8.61
N GLN A 470 12.86 8.71 -7.60
CA GLN A 470 13.16 8.36 -6.20
C GLN A 470 12.16 7.33 -5.65
N MET A 471 10.87 7.50 -5.91
CA MET A 471 9.84 6.53 -5.49
C MET A 471 10.08 5.14 -6.10
N ALA A 472 10.35 5.08 -7.41
CA ALA A 472 10.67 3.81 -8.07
C ALA A 472 11.94 3.17 -7.50
N TYR A 473 12.96 3.98 -7.18
CA TYR A 473 14.17 3.52 -6.52
C TYR A 473 13.89 2.93 -5.13
N ASP A 474 13.13 3.63 -4.29
CA ASP A 474 12.82 3.18 -2.93
C ASP A 474 11.98 1.89 -2.91
N VAL A 475 11.02 1.74 -3.84
CA VAL A 475 10.26 0.49 -4.03
C VAL A 475 11.20 -0.66 -4.37
N LEU A 476 12.04 -0.50 -5.41
CA LEU A 476 12.94 -1.57 -5.87
C LEU A 476 14.02 -1.92 -4.84
N ARG A 477 14.55 -0.92 -4.12
CA ARG A 477 15.51 -1.13 -3.03
C ARG A 477 14.88 -1.93 -1.89
N GLY A 478 13.62 -1.62 -1.55
CA GLY A 478 12.80 -2.36 -0.59
C GLY A 478 12.60 -3.82 -0.97
N GLU A 479 12.08 -4.04 -2.17
CA GLU A 479 11.82 -5.36 -2.73
C GLU A 479 13.09 -6.20 -2.90
N ALA A 480 14.19 -5.60 -3.37
CA ALA A 480 15.48 -6.27 -3.48
C ALA A 480 16.02 -6.71 -2.11
N ARG A 481 15.81 -5.92 -1.05
CA ARG A 481 16.17 -6.30 0.33
C ARG A 481 15.37 -7.52 0.80
N VAL A 482 14.06 -7.55 0.55
CA VAL A 482 13.19 -8.70 0.86
C VAL A 482 13.66 -9.96 0.11
N LEU A 483 13.87 -9.86 -1.20
CA LEU A 483 14.33 -10.97 -2.03
C LEU A 483 15.72 -11.47 -1.61
N ARG A 484 16.66 -10.55 -1.32
CA ARG A 484 17.98 -10.91 -0.80
C ARG A 484 17.90 -11.69 0.50
N SER A 485 17.02 -11.28 1.43
CA SER A 485 16.79 -12.02 2.67
C SER A 485 16.27 -13.43 2.41
N ALA A 486 15.36 -13.59 1.45
CA ALA A 486 14.81 -14.87 1.05
C ALA A 486 15.87 -15.80 0.42
N VAL A 487 16.67 -15.27 -0.51
CA VAL A 487 17.81 -15.97 -1.14
C VAL A 487 18.84 -16.39 -0.08
N ALA A 488 19.22 -15.50 0.83
CA ALA A 488 20.18 -15.78 1.89
C ALA A 488 19.67 -16.88 2.86
N TRP A 489 18.36 -16.96 3.09
CA TRP A 489 17.76 -18.01 3.90
C TRP A 489 17.81 -19.39 3.21
N LEU A 490 17.65 -19.43 1.89
CA LEU A 490 17.68 -20.67 1.10
C LEU A 490 19.09 -21.20 0.86
N ARG A 491 20.10 -20.32 0.82
CA ARG A 491 21.49 -20.74 0.65
C ARG A 491 21.93 -21.61 1.84
N PRO A 492 22.55 -22.77 1.59
CA PRO A 492 23.00 -23.65 2.67
C PRO A 492 24.03 -22.91 3.53
N ARG A 493 23.79 -22.88 4.85
CA ARG A 493 24.87 -22.60 5.80
C ARG A 493 25.79 -23.81 5.78
N SER A 494 27.08 -23.58 5.56
CA SER A 494 28.16 -24.55 5.39
C SER A 494 28.31 -25.53 6.57
N THR A 495 27.36 -26.44 6.78
CA THR A 495 27.48 -27.60 7.66
C THR A 495 26.43 -28.65 7.28
N GLY A 496 26.71 -29.52 6.29
CA GLY A 496 25.96 -30.77 6.13
C GLY A 496 25.67 -31.26 4.70
N GLY A 497 26.72 -31.62 3.95
CA GLY A 497 26.86 -32.83 3.11
C GLY A 497 25.92 -33.12 1.92
N GLY A 498 24.65 -32.73 1.91
CA GLY A 498 23.70 -33.07 0.84
C GLY A 498 23.51 -31.96 -0.20
N PHE A 499 23.38 -30.72 0.26
CA PHE A 499 23.04 -29.56 -0.58
C PHE A 499 24.24 -29.07 -1.41
N GLU A 500 25.44 -29.08 -0.83
CA GLU A 500 26.69 -28.76 -1.56
C GLU A 500 26.95 -29.78 -2.67
N HIS A 501 26.68 -31.07 -2.44
CA HIS A 501 26.86 -32.09 -3.46
C HIS A 501 25.92 -31.88 -4.67
N LEU A 502 24.72 -31.32 -4.49
CA LEU A 502 23.80 -31.01 -5.60
C LEU A 502 24.18 -29.72 -6.35
N LEU A 503 24.67 -28.70 -5.66
CA LEU A 503 25.22 -27.48 -6.28
C LEU A 503 26.49 -27.76 -7.11
N TYR A 504 27.33 -28.70 -6.68
CA TYR A 504 28.60 -29.03 -7.32
C TYR A 504 28.62 -30.34 -8.14
N SER A 505 27.54 -31.13 -8.13
CA SER A 505 27.42 -32.29 -9.04
C SER A 505 26.79 -31.86 -10.35
N GLY A 506 27.25 -32.45 -11.46
CA GLY A 506 26.79 -32.10 -12.82
C GLY A 506 25.29 -32.29 -13.11
N ARG A 507 24.48 -32.75 -12.13
CA ARG A 507 23.01 -32.76 -12.21
C ARG A 507 22.38 -31.40 -11.88
N GLY A 508 22.96 -30.59 -10.99
CA GLY A 508 22.46 -29.23 -10.69
C GLY A 508 22.60 -28.28 -11.89
N LEU A 509 23.70 -28.37 -12.63
CA LEU A 509 23.92 -27.63 -13.89
C LEU A 509 22.96 -28.05 -15.02
N ALA A 510 22.51 -29.30 -15.02
CA ALA A 510 21.56 -29.80 -16.02
C ALA A 510 20.09 -29.40 -15.74
N SER A 511 19.73 -29.09 -14.49
CA SER A 511 18.41 -28.51 -14.16
C SER A 511 18.38 -26.98 -14.31
N MET A 512 19.54 -26.32 -14.37
CA MET A 512 19.65 -24.89 -14.67
C MET A 512 19.43 -24.56 -16.16
N THR A 513 19.36 -25.57 -17.03
CA THR A 513 19.30 -25.42 -18.50
C THR A 513 18.02 -25.99 -19.14
N ARG A 514 16.99 -26.34 -18.37
CA ARG A 514 15.71 -26.87 -18.88
C ARG A 514 14.49 -26.23 -18.27
#